data_AF-A0A2D3VBG6-F1
#
_entry.id   AF-A0A2D3VBG6-F1
#
_cell.length_a   1.000
_cell.length_b   1.000
_cell.length_c   1.000
_cell.angle_alpha   90.00
_cell.angle_beta   90.00
_cell.angle_gamma   90.00
#
_symmetry.space_group_name_H-M   'P 1'
#
loop_
_entity.id
_entity.type
_entity.pdbx_description
1 polymer ?
#
loop_
_entity_poly.entity_id
_entity_poly.type
_entity_poly.pdbx_seq_one_letter_code
_entity_poly.pdbx_strand_id
1 'polypeptide(L)'
;MSLRRSARVRSIASAAVAQEDGQHESEHMPPTTTPNKRRKISKPTAVPPITPTPSAIAFMTNSSTTKPTPQPPATRPIKLHSTNAPLLTPGGSTQFYSIHEDNTSPSKAVPHTPPTTNKTLLSTACEHLISIDPTLEPIIKKHHCKPFSPEGLAEKIDPFRALASGIIAQQVSGAAASSIKAKFVALFSTEECANGFPTPKAVVGKPMQELRSAGLSQRKAEYIQGLAGRFNDGELTVKGLLEGKDEDVMRELVAVRGLGRWSVEMFMCFGLKRTDVFSTGDLGIQRGMAAHVGRDVGKLKGKGGKWKYMSEKEMEEIGEKFRPYRSLFMWYMWRVEDVDVTAVQDN
;
A
#
# COMPACT_ATOMS: atom_id res chain seq x y z
N MET A 1 -58.06 -37.10 43.98
CA MET A 1 -57.05 -37.27 45.05
C MET A 1 -55.90 -36.33 44.71
N SER A 2 -55.87 -35.10 45.26
CA SER A 2 -55.21 -34.69 46.53
C SER A 2 -53.68 -34.83 46.42
N LEU A 3 -52.78 -33.85 46.64
CA LEU A 3 -52.72 -32.62 47.44
C LEU A 3 -51.73 -31.63 46.76
N ARG A 4 -52.01 -30.33 46.60
CA ARG A 4 -51.85 -29.18 47.54
C ARG A 4 -50.40 -28.82 47.96
N ARG A 5 -50.01 -27.56 47.68
CA ARG A 5 -49.62 -26.44 48.60
C ARG A 5 -49.07 -25.30 47.71
N SER A 6 -49.71 -24.14 47.52
CA SER A 6 -50.02 -23.01 48.44
C SER A 6 -48.76 -22.50 49.16
N ALA A 7 -48.39 -21.22 49.15
CA ALA A 7 -49.12 -20.07 49.69
C ALA A 7 -48.34 -18.76 49.37
N ARG A 8 -49.02 -17.66 49.02
CA ARG A 8 -49.20 -16.38 49.80
C ARG A 8 -47.93 -15.51 49.99
N VAL A 9 -47.92 -14.17 50.04
CA VAL A 9 -48.81 -12.98 49.88
C VAL A 9 -48.13 -11.86 50.72
N ARG A 10 -48.48 -10.58 50.46
CA ARG A 10 -48.25 -9.34 51.28
C ARG A 10 -46.88 -8.66 51.09
N SER A 11 -46.72 -7.33 51.17
CA SER A 11 -47.58 -6.20 51.58
C SER A 11 -46.77 -4.89 51.37
N ILE A 12 -47.32 -3.85 50.72
CA ILE A 12 -47.79 -2.52 51.23
C ILE A 12 -46.70 -1.55 51.74
N ALA A 13 -46.90 -0.27 51.38
CA ALA A 13 -46.51 1.00 52.05
C ALA A 13 -45.49 1.85 51.25
N SER A 14 -45.57 3.19 51.16
CA SER A 14 -46.56 4.20 51.56
C SER A 14 -46.16 5.53 50.89
N ALA A 15 -47.14 6.43 50.74
CA ALA A 15 -47.01 7.81 50.29
C ALA A 15 -46.57 8.77 51.43
N ALA A 16 -46.02 9.94 51.04
CA ALA A 16 -46.08 11.28 51.67
C ALA A 16 -45.15 12.20 50.83
N VAL A 17 -45.56 13.26 50.12
CA VAL A 17 -46.22 14.54 50.48
C VAL A 17 -45.43 15.38 51.47
N ALA A 18 -44.83 16.47 50.98
CA ALA A 18 -44.71 17.76 51.67
C ALA A 18 -44.50 18.88 50.63
N GLN A 19 -45.41 19.85 50.67
CA GLN A 19 -45.41 21.14 49.98
C GLN A 19 -44.61 22.18 50.78
N GLU A 20 -44.08 23.19 50.09
CA GLU A 20 -44.09 24.65 50.44
C GLU A 20 -43.37 25.36 49.26
N ASP A 21 -44.12 25.94 48.31
CA ASP A 21 -44.63 27.32 48.24
C ASP A 21 -43.57 28.43 48.11
N GLY A 22 -43.65 29.13 46.97
CA GLY A 22 -42.79 30.26 46.58
C GLY A 22 -42.97 30.64 45.11
N GLN A 23 -44.06 31.36 44.82
CA GLN A 23 -44.48 31.96 43.53
C GLN A 23 -43.41 32.95 42.98
N HIS A 24 -43.34 33.41 41.70
CA HIS A 24 -44.36 33.71 40.68
C HIS A 24 -43.70 33.88 39.27
N GLU A 25 -44.37 33.35 38.23
CA GLU A 25 -44.47 33.73 36.79
C GLU A 25 -43.22 33.92 35.88
N SER A 26 -43.17 33.39 34.64
CA SER A 26 -44.18 33.53 33.57
C SER A 26 -44.24 32.37 32.52
N GLU A 27 -45.49 32.10 32.06
CA GLU A 27 -46.01 31.76 30.69
C GLU A 27 -45.25 30.80 29.74
N HIS A 28 -45.82 29.89 28.93
CA HIS A 28 -47.16 29.33 28.64
C HIS A 28 -46.99 28.16 27.61
N MET A 29 -47.68 27.01 27.81
CA MET A 29 -48.38 26.14 26.81
C MET A 29 -48.37 24.62 27.12
N PRO A 30 -49.50 23.87 26.90
CA PRO A 30 -49.66 22.44 27.26
C PRO A 30 -49.78 21.52 25.98
N PRO A 31 -50.25 20.23 26.01
CA PRO A 31 -49.36 19.09 25.78
C PRO A 31 -49.84 18.02 24.73
N THR A 32 -48.95 17.04 24.47
CA THR A 32 -49.17 15.63 24.05
C THR A 32 -49.82 15.28 22.69
N THR A 33 -49.10 14.54 21.82
CA THR A 33 -49.41 13.14 21.37
C THR A 33 -48.53 12.73 20.17
N THR A 34 -47.97 11.51 20.23
CA THR A 34 -47.31 10.81 19.11
C THR A 34 -48.35 10.09 18.23
N PRO A 35 -48.02 9.80 16.96
CA PRO A 35 -47.95 8.38 16.60
C PRO A 35 -46.74 7.99 15.74
N ASN A 36 -46.23 6.81 16.07
CA ASN A 36 -45.18 6.06 15.40
C ASN A 36 -45.36 5.92 13.89
N LYS A 37 -44.35 6.32 13.11
CA LYS A 37 -44.07 5.73 11.79
C LYS A 37 -42.62 5.25 11.76
N ARG A 38 -42.44 3.95 11.99
CA ARG A 38 -41.17 3.23 11.99
C ARG A 38 -40.59 3.26 10.57
N ARG A 39 -39.80 4.28 10.25
CA ARG A 39 -39.03 4.35 9.01
C ARG A 39 -37.84 3.40 9.15
N LYS A 40 -37.84 2.30 8.38
CA LYS A 40 -36.69 1.39 8.26
C LYS A 40 -35.48 2.21 7.83
N ILE A 41 -34.53 2.39 8.75
CA ILE A 41 -33.18 2.88 8.42
C ILE A 41 -32.52 1.74 7.64
N SER A 42 -32.31 1.95 6.35
CA SER A 42 -31.42 1.12 5.55
C SER A 42 -30.04 1.19 6.19
N LYS A 43 -29.51 0.04 6.63
CA LYS A 43 -28.13 -0.06 7.08
C LYS A 43 -27.22 0.42 5.95
N PRO A 44 -26.25 1.31 6.20
CA PRO A 44 -25.26 1.62 5.18
C PRO A 44 -24.52 0.33 4.83
N THR A 45 -24.47 0.02 3.54
CA THR A 45 -23.62 -1.02 2.97
C THR A 45 -22.20 -0.77 3.46
N ALA A 46 -21.68 -1.70 4.28
CA ALA A 46 -20.34 -1.60 4.82
C ALA A 46 -19.33 -1.60 3.67
N VAL A 47 -18.73 -0.43 3.41
CA VAL A 47 -17.59 -0.26 2.51
C VAL A 47 -16.43 -1.08 3.09
N PRO A 48 -15.68 -1.84 2.27
CA PRO A 48 -14.55 -2.61 2.76
C PRO A 48 -13.52 -1.72 3.48
N PRO A 49 -12.79 -2.25 4.47
CA PRO A 49 -11.76 -1.51 5.18
C PRO A 49 -10.70 -1.06 4.18
N ILE A 50 -10.28 0.20 4.34
CA ILE A 50 -9.29 0.86 3.49
C ILE A 50 -7.92 0.20 3.79
N THR A 51 -7.50 -0.77 2.97
CA THR A 51 -6.07 -1.05 2.74
C THR A 51 -5.42 0.30 2.38
N PRO A 52 -4.17 0.61 2.79
CA PRO A 52 -3.60 1.90 2.43
C PRO A 52 -3.70 2.08 0.92
N THR A 53 -4.34 3.18 0.52
CA THR A 53 -5.00 3.35 -0.77
C THR A 53 -4.02 3.10 -1.92
N PRO A 54 -4.46 2.61 -3.11
CA PRO A 54 -3.64 2.60 -4.33
C PRO A 54 -2.97 3.96 -4.61
N SER A 55 -3.56 5.06 -4.14
CA SER A 55 -2.95 6.39 -4.16
C SER A 55 -1.57 6.43 -3.48
N ALA A 56 -1.34 5.72 -2.37
CA ALA A 56 -0.05 5.68 -1.68
C ALA A 56 1.07 5.10 -2.57
N ILE A 57 0.76 4.13 -3.43
CA ILE A 57 1.71 3.58 -4.40
C ILE A 57 2.15 4.69 -5.37
N ALA A 58 1.21 5.50 -5.88
CA ALA A 58 1.54 6.62 -6.75
C ALA A 58 2.46 7.67 -6.08
N PHE A 59 2.33 7.86 -4.77
CA PHE A 59 3.24 8.74 -4.01
C PHE A 59 4.64 8.16 -3.82
N MET A 60 4.76 6.82 -3.77
CA MET A 60 6.06 6.14 -3.73
C MET A 60 6.79 6.19 -5.07
N THR A 61 6.06 6.20 -6.19
CA THR A 61 6.64 6.15 -7.56
C THR A 61 6.84 7.53 -8.21
N ASN A 62 6.46 8.63 -7.55
CA ASN A 62 6.42 9.94 -8.20
C ASN A 62 7.83 10.54 -8.40
N SER A 63 8.24 10.66 -9.67
CA SER A 63 9.60 10.97 -10.10
C SER A 63 10.12 12.34 -9.64
N SER A 64 11.44 12.45 -9.55
CA SER A 64 12.16 13.71 -9.37
C SER A 64 12.52 14.32 -10.72
N THR A 65 12.26 15.62 -10.88
CA THR A 65 12.82 16.43 -11.97
C THR A 65 14.19 16.95 -11.57
N THR A 66 15.29 16.37 -12.06
CA THR A 66 16.64 16.96 -11.88
C THR A 66 17.56 16.81 -13.07
N LYS A 67 18.51 17.78 -13.12
CA LYS A 67 19.66 18.05 -14.01
C LYS A 67 20.42 16.81 -14.52
N PRO A 68 21.24 16.94 -15.59
CA PRO A 68 21.81 15.79 -16.30
C PRO A 68 22.85 15.03 -15.44
N THR A 69 22.41 13.94 -14.83
CA THR A 69 23.25 12.85 -14.27
C THR A 69 23.52 11.81 -15.36
N PRO A 70 24.65 11.06 -15.34
CA PRO A 70 24.87 9.92 -16.23
C PRO A 70 23.63 9.03 -16.32
N GLN A 71 23.10 8.89 -17.54
CA GLN A 71 21.95 8.05 -17.81
C GLN A 71 22.37 6.57 -17.66
N PRO A 72 21.49 5.70 -17.16
CA PRO A 72 21.77 4.27 -17.20
C PRO A 72 22.00 3.83 -18.65
N PRO A 73 22.78 2.77 -18.90
CA PRO A 73 22.92 2.19 -20.24
C PRO A 73 21.54 1.98 -20.87
N ALA A 74 21.45 2.26 -22.18
CA ALA A 74 20.18 2.17 -22.91
C ALA A 74 19.54 0.77 -22.75
N THR A 75 20.37 -0.26 -22.73
CA THR A 75 19.96 -1.65 -22.47
C THR A 75 20.82 -2.21 -21.32
N ARG A 76 20.18 -2.78 -20.29
CA ARG A 76 20.83 -3.45 -19.16
C ARG A 76 20.07 -4.72 -18.76
N PRO A 77 20.75 -5.75 -18.22
CA PRO A 77 20.09 -6.96 -17.76
C PRO A 77 19.22 -6.70 -16.53
N ILE A 78 18.15 -7.50 -16.39
CA ILE A 78 17.29 -7.53 -15.21
C ILE A 78 17.85 -8.49 -14.18
N LYS A 79 17.84 -8.06 -12.91
CA LYS A 79 18.17 -8.89 -11.77
C LYS A 79 16.91 -9.22 -11.00
N LEU A 80 16.71 -10.51 -10.76
CA LEU A 80 15.46 -11.01 -10.21
C LEU A 80 15.24 -10.62 -8.73
N HIS A 81 16.31 -10.77 -7.94
CA HIS A 81 16.32 -10.52 -6.49
C HIS A 81 17.06 -9.22 -6.13
N SER A 82 17.12 -8.28 -7.07
CA SER A 82 17.80 -7.00 -6.88
C SER A 82 16.99 -5.87 -7.50
N THR A 83 17.38 -4.64 -7.20
CA THR A 83 16.69 -3.46 -7.68
C THR A 83 16.94 -3.21 -9.17
N ASN A 84 15.86 -3.06 -9.93
CA ASN A 84 15.91 -2.74 -11.36
C ASN A 84 15.65 -1.25 -11.66
N ALA A 85 15.29 -0.45 -10.65
CA ALA A 85 15.21 1.02 -10.76
C ALA A 85 16.60 1.68 -10.59
N PRO A 86 16.88 2.77 -11.33
CA PRO A 86 17.93 3.70 -10.96
C PRO A 86 17.57 4.39 -9.63
N LEU A 87 18.47 4.30 -8.64
CA LEU A 87 18.29 4.91 -7.33
C LEU A 87 19.09 6.21 -7.20
N LEU A 88 18.52 7.21 -6.54
CA LEU A 88 19.19 8.46 -6.20
C LEU A 88 19.68 8.42 -4.75
N THR A 89 20.84 9.04 -4.50
CA THR A 89 21.35 9.23 -3.14
C THR A 89 20.47 10.21 -2.38
N PRO A 90 20.00 9.88 -1.18
CA PRO A 90 19.33 10.83 -0.31
C PRO A 90 20.25 12.04 -0.05
N GLY A 91 19.85 13.21 -0.51
CA GLY A 91 20.66 14.44 -0.38
C GLY A 91 21.73 14.67 -1.44
N GLY A 92 21.78 13.84 -2.50
CA GLY A 92 22.73 13.99 -3.60
C GLY A 92 22.08 13.95 -4.98
N SER A 93 22.88 14.31 -5.99
CA SER A 93 22.55 14.11 -7.41
C SER A 93 23.09 12.78 -7.95
N THR A 94 23.86 12.03 -7.15
CA THR A 94 24.49 10.77 -7.55
C THR A 94 23.45 9.67 -7.73
N GLN A 95 23.47 9.08 -8.90
CA GLN A 95 22.59 8.00 -9.32
C GLN A 95 23.35 6.68 -9.30
N PHE A 96 22.73 5.66 -8.71
CA PHE A 96 23.21 4.30 -8.69
C PHE A 96 22.27 3.41 -9.49
N TYR A 97 22.84 2.45 -10.22
CA TYR A 97 22.12 1.38 -10.88
C TYR A 97 22.99 0.14 -10.82
N SER A 98 22.40 -1.04 -10.93
CA SER A 98 23.19 -2.26 -10.96
C SER A 98 24.01 -2.29 -12.25
N ILE A 99 25.33 -2.12 -12.13
CA ILE A 99 26.29 -2.23 -13.24
C ILE A 99 26.81 -3.66 -13.24
N HIS A 100 26.90 -4.30 -14.42
CA HIS A 100 27.65 -5.54 -14.56
C HIS A 100 29.11 -5.21 -14.82
N GLU A 101 30.01 -5.69 -13.96
CA GLU A 101 31.33 -6.15 -14.39
C GLU A 101 31.23 -7.67 -14.50
N ASP A 102 30.91 -8.16 -15.70
CA ASP A 102 31.09 -9.58 -15.99
C ASP A 102 32.59 -9.85 -16.16
N ASN A 103 33.30 -9.97 -15.04
CA ASN A 103 34.69 -10.44 -15.01
C ASN A 103 34.74 -11.99 -15.00
N THR A 104 33.88 -12.62 -15.81
CA THR A 104 33.87 -14.07 -16.00
C THR A 104 34.70 -14.44 -17.23
N SER A 105 35.87 -15.01 -16.95
CA SER A 105 36.76 -15.70 -17.88
C SER A 105 35.99 -16.58 -18.89
N PRO A 106 36.34 -16.56 -20.19
CA PRO A 106 35.48 -17.03 -21.30
C PRO A 106 35.29 -18.56 -21.42
N SER A 107 35.48 -19.35 -20.36
CA SER A 107 35.64 -20.82 -20.48
C SER A 107 34.53 -21.70 -19.89
N LYS A 108 33.35 -21.20 -19.52
CA LYS A 108 32.20 -22.08 -19.19
C LYS A 108 30.87 -21.53 -19.71
N ALA A 109 30.47 -22.01 -20.89
CA ALA A 109 29.14 -21.80 -21.44
C ALA A 109 28.10 -22.61 -20.65
N VAL A 110 27.16 -21.92 -20.03
CA VAL A 110 25.91 -22.47 -19.49
C VAL A 110 24.79 -22.05 -20.47
N PRO A 111 23.77 -22.87 -20.76
CA PRO A 111 22.83 -22.61 -21.85
C PRO A 111 22.15 -21.23 -21.70
N HIS A 112 22.35 -20.38 -22.71
CA HIS A 112 21.93 -18.99 -22.72
C HIS A 112 20.46 -18.85 -23.13
N THR A 113 19.56 -18.57 -22.19
CA THR A 113 18.41 -17.71 -22.48
C THR A 113 18.95 -16.29 -22.64
N PRO A 114 18.60 -15.52 -23.68
CA PRO A 114 19.04 -14.13 -23.78
C PRO A 114 18.62 -13.42 -22.49
N PRO A 115 19.53 -12.74 -21.78
CA PRO A 115 19.21 -12.16 -20.49
C PRO A 115 18.08 -11.16 -20.67
N THR A 116 16.96 -11.37 -19.96
CA THR A 116 15.86 -10.40 -19.92
C THR A 116 16.44 -9.03 -19.60
N THR A 117 16.13 -8.02 -20.41
CA THR A 117 16.67 -6.67 -20.26
C THR A 117 15.60 -5.71 -19.79
N ASN A 118 15.98 -4.51 -19.37
CA ASN A 118 15.01 -3.45 -19.08
C ASN A 118 14.12 -3.07 -20.29
N LYS A 119 14.50 -3.43 -21.52
CA LYS A 119 13.65 -3.20 -22.71
C LYS A 119 12.68 -4.34 -22.97
N THR A 120 13.04 -5.56 -22.60
CA THR A 120 12.29 -6.78 -22.91
C THR A 120 11.55 -7.37 -21.71
N LEU A 121 11.77 -6.82 -20.50
CA LEU A 121 11.18 -7.36 -19.27
C LEU A 121 9.67 -7.54 -19.37
N LEU A 122 8.96 -6.49 -19.77
CA LEU A 122 7.51 -6.52 -19.80
C LEU A 122 6.99 -7.59 -20.77
N SER A 123 7.53 -7.65 -21.99
CA SER A 123 7.09 -8.65 -22.98
C SER A 123 7.41 -10.07 -22.52
N THR A 124 8.64 -10.33 -22.07
CA THR A 124 9.06 -11.65 -21.56
C THR A 124 8.22 -12.10 -20.37
N ALA A 125 7.94 -11.19 -19.43
CA ALA A 125 7.12 -11.51 -18.28
C ALA A 125 5.66 -11.79 -18.69
N CYS A 126 5.07 -10.99 -19.57
CA CYS A 126 3.72 -11.24 -20.08
C CYS A 126 3.61 -12.57 -20.83
N GLU A 127 4.57 -12.89 -21.70
CA GLU A 127 4.65 -14.17 -22.40
C GLU A 127 4.72 -15.35 -21.41
N HIS A 128 5.54 -15.20 -20.36
CA HIS A 128 5.62 -16.18 -19.28
C HIS A 128 4.26 -16.33 -18.56
N LEU A 129 3.62 -15.25 -18.14
CA LEU A 129 2.32 -15.30 -17.46
C LEU A 129 1.26 -16.02 -18.33
N ILE A 130 1.20 -15.72 -19.63
CA ILE A 130 0.27 -16.34 -20.59
C ILE A 130 0.60 -17.83 -20.78
N SER A 131 1.89 -18.20 -20.81
CA SER A 131 2.29 -19.61 -20.93
C SER A 131 1.86 -20.47 -19.74
N ILE A 132 1.76 -19.86 -18.54
CA ILE A 132 1.31 -20.54 -17.32
C ILE A 132 -0.23 -20.54 -17.24
N ASP A 133 -0.85 -19.43 -17.59
CA ASP A 133 -2.30 -19.26 -17.57
C ASP A 133 -2.79 -18.42 -18.75
N PRO A 134 -3.25 -19.05 -19.85
CA PRO A 134 -3.73 -18.35 -21.04
C PRO A 134 -4.92 -17.42 -20.78
N THR A 135 -5.67 -17.61 -19.69
CA THR A 135 -6.80 -16.74 -19.33
C THR A 135 -6.35 -15.32 -18.96
N LEU A 136 -5.05 -15.10 -18.73
CA LEU A 136 -4.46 -13.77 -18.51
C LEU A 136 -4.27 -12.95 -19.79
N GLU A 137 -4.38 -13.54 -20.98
CA GLU A 137 -4.14 -12.82 -22.23
C GLU A 137 -5.07 -11.61 -22.45
N PRO A 138 -6.40 -11.70 -22.22
CA PRO A 138 -7.31 -10.56 -22.41
C PRO A 138 -6.98 -9.38 -21.49
N ILE A 139 -6.67 -9.65 -20.22
CA ILE A 139 -6.32 -8.61 -19.24
C ILE A 139 -4.96 -7.98 -19.55
N ILE A 140 -3.99 -8.78 -20.01
CA ILE A 140 -2.67 -8.30 -20.45
C ILE A 140 -2.80 -7.36 -21.66
N LYS A 141 -3.60 -7.74 -22.66
CA LYS A 141 -3.86 -6.90 -23.84
C LYS A 141 -4.55 -5.58 -23.49
N LYS A 142 -5.49 -5.62 -22.54
CA LYS A 142 -6.26 -4.44 -22.13
C LYS A 142 -5.46 -3.49 -21.25
N HIS A 143 -4.54 -4.00 -20.42
CA HIS A 143 -3.83 -3.20 -19.42
C HIS A 143 -2.32 -3.25 -19.60
N HIS A 144 -1.77 -2.14 -20.10
CA HIS A 144 -0.32 -1.95 -20.18
C HIS A 144 0.30 -1.74 -18.79
N CYS A 145 1.21 -2.64 -18.38
CA CYS A 145 1.90 -2.57 -17.09
C CYS A 145 3.05 -1.54 -17.12
N LYS A 146 2.69 -0.26 -17.08
CA LYS A 146 3.65 0.86 -17.05
C LYS A 146 4.78 0.69 -16.01
N PRO A 147 4.55 0.22 -14.76
CA PRO A 147 5.62 0.14 -13.78
C PRO A 147 6.82 -0.72 -14.22
N PHE A 148 6.58 -1.76 -15.02
CA PHE A 148 7.60 -2.68 -15.54
C PHE A 148 7.87 -2.48 -17.04
N SER A 149 7.32 -1.43 -17.66
CA SER A 149 7.67 -1.03 -19.03
C SER A 149 9.08 -0.44 -19.07
N PRO A 150 9.70 -0.30 -20.26
CA PRO A 150 11.00 0.36 -20.39
C PRO A 150 11.04 1.75 -19.75
N GLU A 151 9.95 2.52 -19.89
CA GLU A 151 9.79 3.84 -19.29
C GLU A 151 9.71 3.75 -17.77
N GLY A 152 8.90 2.82 -17.25
CA GLY A 152 8.76 2.61 -15.80
C GLY A 152 10.07 2.17 -15.14
N LEU A 153 10.87 1.34 -15.82
CA LEU A 153 12.19 0.92 -15.36
C LEU A 153 13.26 2.00 -15.51
N ALA A 154 12.99 3.05 -16.29
CA ALA A 154 13.88 4.21 -16.41
C ALA A 154 13.58 5.29 -15.35
N GLU A 155 12.45 5.18 -14.62
CA GLU A 155 12.07 6.11 -13.55
C GLU A 155 13.15 6.11 -12.45
N LYS A 156 13.71 7.29 -12.17
CA LYS A 156 14.67 7.48 -11.08
C LYS A 156 13.93 7.58 -9.75
N ILE A 157 14.37 6.80 -8.77
CA ILE A 157 13.73 6.69 -7.47
C ILE A 157 14.68 7.20 -6.39
N ASP A 158 14.26 8.23 -5.65
CA ASP A 158 14.88 8.58 -4.37
C ASP A 158 14.20 7.74 -3.28
N PRO A 159 14.91 6.76 -2.67
CA PRO A 159 14.30 5.85 -1.70
C PRO A 159 13.76 6.55 -0.47
N PHE A 160 14.44 7.58 0.04
CA PHE A 160 14.00 8.32 1.22
C PHE A 160 12.70 9.07 0.90
N ARG A 161 12.68 9.82 -0.21
CA ARG A 161 11.50 10.53 -0.69
C ARG A 161 10.33 9.57 -0.91
N ALA A 162 10.55 8.42 -1.54
CA ALA A 162 9.51 7.45 -1.85
C ALA A 162 8.87 6.88 -0.56
N LEU A 163 9.70 6.42 0.38
CA LEU A 163 9.24 5.86 1.65
C LEU A 163 8.56 6.91 2.53
N ALA A 164 9.15 8.11 2.66
CA ALA A 164 8.54 9.21 3.41
C ALA A 164 7.20 9.64 2.80
N SER A 165 7.12 9.75 1.47
CA SER A 165 5.86 10.05 0.77
C SER A 165 4.80 8.96 0.99
N GLY A 166 5.22 7.70 1.04
CA GLY A 166 4.37 6.58 1.42
C GLY A 166 3.76 6.76 2.82
N ILE A 167 4.58 7.11 3.82
CA ILE A 167 4.13 7.39 5.19
C ILE A 167 3.15 8.57 5.23
N ILE A 168 3.45 9.66 4.50
CA ILE A 168 2.56 10.82 4.39
C ILE A 168 1.17 10.41 3.89
N ALA A 169 1.12 9.56 2.86
CA ALA A 169 -0.12 9.16 2.18
C ALA A 169 -0.99 8.13 2.95
N GLN A 170 -0.48 7.52 4.02
CA GLN A 170 -1.24 6.52 4.78
C GLN A 170 -2.56 7.08 5.34
N GLN A 171 -3.66 6.35 5.20
CA GLN A 171 -4.98 6.67 5.80
C GLN A 171 -5.55 8.06 5.44
N VAL A 172 -5.14 8.65 4.32
CA VAL A 172 -5.67 9.92 3.81
C VAL A 172 -6.00 9.82 2.33
N SER A 173 -6.81 10.76 1.82
CA SER A 173 -7.06 10.84 0.37
C SER A 173 -5.79 11.26 -0.39
N GLY A 174 -5.73 10.97 -1.69
CA GLY A 174 -4.61 11.40 -2.52
C GLY A 174 -4.44 12.93 -2.54
N ALA A 175 -5.54 13.69 -2.59
CA ALA A 175 -5.49 15.16 -2.52
C ALA A 175 -4.92 15.66 -1.18
N ALA A 176 -5.33 15.05 -0.06
CA ALA A 176 -4.78 15.38 1.25
C ALA A 176 -3.30 15.02 1.35
N ALA A 177 -2.89 13.85 0.86
CA ALA A 177 -1.49 13.44 0.81
C ALA A 177 -0.62 14.42 0.01
N SER A 178 -1.08 14.85 -1.17
CA SER A 178 -0.41 15.87 -1.98
C SER A 178 -0.26 17.19 -1.24
N SER A 179 -1.33 17.66 -0.59
CA SER A 179 -1.30 18.92 0.17
C SER A 179 -0.32 18.86 1.33
N ILE A 180 -0.36 17.77 2.13
CA ILE A 180 0.56 17.58 3.26
C ILE A 180 2.00 17.48 2.76
N LYS A 181 2.26 16.74 1.68
CA LYS A 181 3.60 16.63 1.09
C LYS A 181 4.13 17.99 0.63
N ALA A 182 3.32 18.79 -0.06
CA ALA A 182 3.72 20.11 -0.50
C ALA A 182 4.07 21.03 0.68
N LYS A 183 3.22 21.04 1.72
CA LYS A 183 3.48 21.80 2.96
C LYS A 183 4.74 21.31 3.67
N PHE A 184 4.95 20.00 3.73
CA PHE A 184 6.13 19.38 4.35
C PHE A 184 7.41 19.82 3.64
N VAL A 185 7.45 19.75 2.30
CA VAL A 185 8.62 20.22 1.53
C VAL A 185 8.85 21.73 1.73
N ALA A 186 7.78 22.52 1.83
CA ALA A 186 7.87 23.97 2.07
C ALA A 186 8.43 24.37 3.46
N LEU A 187 8.59 23.42 4.40
CA LEU A 187 9.27 23.67 5.69
C LEU A 187 10.80 23.77 5.56
N PHE A 188 11.34 23.41 4.39
CA PHE A 188 12.78 23.32 4.16
C PHE A 188 13.20 24.30 3.07
N SER A 189 14.39 24.88 3.24
CA SER A 189 14.98 25.76 2.25
C SER A 189 15.39 24.98 0.99
N THR A 190 15.69 25.71 -0.08
CA THR A 190 16.15 25.11 -1.34
C THR A 190 17.45 24.33 -1.15
N GLU A 191 18.34 24.79 -0.27
CA GLU A 191 19.62 24.16 0.04
C GLU A 191 19.46 22.89 0.89
N GLU A 192 18.40 22.82 1.70
CA GLU A 192 18.03 21.63 2.48
C GLU A 192 17.35 20.55 1.62
N CYS A 193 16.99 20.88 0.38
CA CYS A 193 16.29 19.99 -0.54
C CYS A 193 17.21 19.46 -1.65
N ALA A 194 17.18 18.14 -1.85
CA ALA A 194 17.73 17.50 -3.03
C ALA A 194 16.60 16.92 -3.88
N ASN A 195 16.64 17.13 -5.19
CA ASN A 195 15.65 16.56 -6.11
C ASN A 195 14.18 16.94 -5.77
N GLY A 196 13.98 18.15 -5.22
CA GLY A 196 12.66 18.67 -4.85
C GLY A 196 12.07 18.05 -3.58
N PHE A 197 12.90 17.47 -2.70
CA PHE A 197 12.49 16.91 -1.41
C PHE A 197 13.60 17.11 -0.37
N PRO A 198 13.29 17.31 0.93
CA PRO A 198 14.32 17.53 1.94
C PRO A 198 15.25 16.32 2.09
N THR A 199 16.52 16.58 2.37
CA THR A 199 17.50 15.52 2.66
C THR A 199 17.20 14.85 4.02
N PRO A 200 17.64 13.59 4.25
CA PRO A 200 17.49 12.97 5.56
C PRO A 200 18.11 13.82 6.68
N LYS A 201 19.30 14.38 6.46
CA LYS A 201 19.99 15.26 7.41
C LYS A 201 19.12 16.47 7.80
N ALA A 202 18.49 17.12 6.82
CA ALA A 202 17.61 18.26 7.08
C ALA A 202 16.39 17.86 7.91
N VAL A 203 15.76 16.72 7.59
CA VAL A 203 14.59 16.21 8.32
C VAL A 203 14.95 15.83 9.76
N VAL A 204 16.12 15.22 10.00
CA VAL A 204 16.59 14.89 11.35
C VAL A 204 16.74 16.14 12.21
N GLY A 205 17.28 17.23 11.66
CA GLY A 205 17.49 18.49 12.38
C GLY A 205 16.22 19.33 12.62
N LYS A 206 15.09 19.01 12.00
CA LYS A 206 13.86 19.81 12.10
C LYS A 206 13.08 19.46 13.38
N PRO A 207 12.65 20.46 14.18
CA PRO A 207 11.84 20.21 15.37
C PRO A 207 10.52 19.50 15.05
N MET A 208 10.11 18.57 15.91
CA MET A 208 8.88 17.77 15.72
C MET A 208 7.62 18.64 15.56
N GLN A 209 7.55 19.76 16.30
CA GLN A 209 6.42 20.68 16.21
C GLN A 209 6.33 21.35 14.82
N GLU A 210 7.47 21.69 14.22
CA GLU A 210 7.52 22.24 12.86
C GLU A 210 7.11 21.20 11.82
N LEU A 211 7.62 19.97 11.91
CA LEU A 211 7.22 18.88 11.01
C LEU A 211 5.70 18.66 11.04
N ARG A 212 5.08 18.75 12.21
CA ARG A 212 3.62 18.63 12.38
C ARG A 212 2.84 19.78 11.78
N SER A 213 3.41 20.99 11.71
CA SER A 213 2.75 22.17 11.14
C SER A 213 2.37 21.97 9.66
N ALA A 214 3.02 21.03 8.95
CA ALA A 214 2.67 20.64 7.59
C ALA A 214 1.35 19.82 7.48
N GLY A 215 0.72 19.48 8.61
CA GLY A 215 -0.49 18.63 8.65
C GLY A 215 -0.18 17.15 8.91
N LEU A 216 1.03 16.82 9.36
CA LEU A 216 1.38 15.47 9.81
C LEU A 216 0.81 15.20 11.20
N SER A 217 0.27 13.99 11.39
CA SER A 217 0.05 13.47 12.75
C SER A 217 1.39 13.32 13.49
N GLN A 218 1.35 13.34 14.83
CA GLN A 218 2.52 13.08 15.68
C GLN A 218 3.27 11.81 15.25
N ARG A 219 2.55 10.68 15.09
CA ARG A 219 3.15 9.40 14.69
C ARG A 219 3.83 9.46 13.32
N LYS A 220 3.18 10.07 12.32
CA LYS A 220 3.78 10.20 10.97
C LYS A 220 5.05 11.05 10.99
N ALA A 221 5.06 12.13 11.77
CA ALA A 221 6.24 12.97 11.91
C ALA A 221 7.40 12.20 12.59
N GLU A 222 7.12 11.45 13.68
CA GLU A 222 8.09 10.54 14.31
C GLU A 222 8.63 9.48 13.34
N TYR A 223 7.77 8.88 12.52
CA TYR A 223 8.16 7.84 11.56
C TYR A 223 9.05 8.40 10.46
N ILE A 224 8.70 9.57 9.92
CA ILE A 224 9.49 10.22 8.87
C ILE A 224 10.85 10.69 9.42
N GLN A 225 10.89 11.25 10.63
CA GLN A 225 12.15 11.66 11.27
C GLN A 225 13.02 10.45 11.66
N GLY A 226 12.42 9.35 12.14
CA GLY A 226 13.14 8.10 12.41
C GLY A 226 13.67 7.45 11.14
N LEU A 227 12.90 7.42 10.06
CA LEU A 227 13.36 6.98 8.74
C LEU A 227 14.54 7.86 8.25
N ALA A 228 14.44 9.17 8.43
CA ALA A 228 15.51 10.10 8.08
C ALA A 228 16.79 9.82 8.90
N GLY A 229 16.66 9.53 10.19
CA GLY A 229 17.77 9.12 11.05
C GLY A 229 18.51 7.92 10.50
N ARG A 230 17.80 6.84 10.15
CA ARG A 230 18.43 5.62 9.61
C ARG A 230 19.18 5.82 8.30
N PHE A 231 18.68 6.70 7.42
CA PHE A 231 19.43 7.09 6.22
C PHE A 231 20.63 7.99 6.54
N ASN A 232 20.47 8.93 7.47
CA ASN A 232 21.52 9.86 7.89
C ASN A 232 22.68 9.14 8.58
N ASP A 233 22.37 8.13 9.39
CA ASP A 233 23.33 7.39 10.21
C ASP A 233 23.98 6.23 9.43
N GLY A 234 23.54 6.00 8.19
CA GLY A 234 24.07 4.96 7.30
C GLY A 234 23.57 3.55 7.59
N GLU A 235 22.59 3.37 8.49
CA GLU A 235 21.93 2.08 8.72
C GLU A 235 21.13 1.61 7.50
N LEU A 236 20.51 2.54 6.78
CA LEU A 236 19.79 2.28 5.54
C LEU A 236 20.49 3.02 4.41
N THR A 237 21.04 2.26 3.45
CA THR A 237 21.84 2.83 2.36
C THR A 237 21.27 2.52 1.00
N VAL A 238 21.53 3.39 0.01
CA VAL A 238 21.15 3.14 -1.39
C VAL A 238 21.79 1.86 -1.91
N LYS A 239 23.05 1.61 -1.56
CA LYS A 239 23.76 0.39 -1.94
C LYS A 239 23.07 -0.86 -1.39
N GLY A 240 22.70 -0.85 -0.11
CA GLY A 240 21.95 -1.95 0.52
C GLY A 240 20.62 -2.21 -0.17
N LEU A 241 19.87 -1.17 -0.50
CA LEU A 241 18.61 -1.30 -1.25
C LEU A 241 18.81 -1.79 -2.69
N LEU A 242 19.91 -1.39 -3.33
CA LEU A 242 20.22 -1.74 -4.71
C LEU A 242 20.61 -3.23 -4.85
N GLU A 243 21.52 -3.69 -3.98
CA GLU A 243 22.20 -4.98 -4.09
C GLU A 243 21.67 -6.05 -3.12
N GLY A 244 20.98 -5.65 -2.05
CA GLY A 244 20.51 -6.54 -1.00
C GLY A 244 19.48 -7.55 -1.50
N LYS A 245 19.48 -8.76 -0.92
CA LYS A 245 18.47 -9.79 -1.20
C LYS A 245 17.10 -9.34 -0.71
N ASP A 246 16.04 -9.94 -1.28
CA ASP A 246 14.66 -9.59 -0.95
C ASP A 246 14.38 -9.63 0.56
N GLU A 247 14.81 -10.71 1.23
CA GLU A 247 14.62 -10.89 2.67
C GLU A 247 15.37 -9.87 3.53
N ASP A 248 16.57 -9.48 3.11
CA ASP A 248 17.38 -8.51 3.84
C ASP A 248 16.77 -7.11 3.73
N VAL A 249 16.38 -6.71 2.51
CA VAL A 249 15.69 -5.43 2.28
C VAL A 249 14.34 -5.39 2.98
N MET A 250 13.59 -6.50 2.96
CA MET A 250 12.33 -6.62 3.70
C MET A 250 12.54 -6.40 5.20
N ARG A 251 13.50 -7.13 5.80
CA ARG A 251 13.83 -7.04 7.23
C ARG A 251 14.26 -5.63 7.62
N GLU A 252 15.14 -5.02 6.85
CA GLU A 252 15.65 -3.67 7.13
C GLU A 252 14.56 -2.60 7.05
N LEU A 253 13.66 -2.68 6.06
CA LEU A 253 12.61 -1.69 5.87
C LEU A 253 11.44 -1.87 6.85
N VAL A 254 11.06 -3.11 7.19
CA VAL A 254 10.01 -3.39 8.18
C VAL A 254 10.44 -2.96 9.59
N ALA A 255 11.73 -2.94 9.88
CA ALA A 255 12.25 -2.43 11.15
C ALA A 255 12.01 -0.91 11.33
N VAL A 256 11.73 -0.18 10.26
CA VAL A 256 11.38 1.25 10.35
C VAL A 256 9.96 1.39 10.92
N ARG A 257 9.84 2.07 12.07
CA ARG A 257 8.52 2.42 12.63
C ARG A 257 7.68 3.17 11.59
N GLY A 258 6.48 2.68 11.34
CA GLY A 258 5.56 3.24 10.34
C GLY A 258 5.58 2.54 8.98
N LEU A 259 6.52 1.64 8.73
CA LEU A 259 6.54 0.77 7.56
C LEU A 259 6.13 -0.65 7.95
N GLY A 260 4.92 -1.05 7.57
CA GLY A 260 4.48 -2.44 7.68
C GLY A 260 4.89 -3.26 6.45
N ARG A 261 4.82 -4.59 6.57
CA ARG A 261 5.14 -5.55 5.51
C ARG A 261 4.53 -5.15 4.16
N TRP A 262 3.22 -4.87 4.12
CA TRP A 262 2.54 -4.43 2.90
C TRP A 262 3.18 -3.19 2.27
N SER A 263 3.51 -2.15 3.05
CA SER A 263 4.13 -0.93 2.50
C SER A 263 5.52 -1.20 1.94
N VAL A 264 6.26 -2.11 2.57
CA VAL A 264 7.58 -2.53 2.10
C VAL A 264 7.47 -3.34 0.82
N GLU A 265 6.52 -4.27 0.73
CA GLU A 265 6.23 -5.02 -0.49
C GLU A 265 5.87 -4.08 -1.65
N MET A 266 5.02 -3.07 -1.40
CA MET A 266 4.69 -2.06 -2.41
C MET A 266 5.92 -1.26 -2.86
N PHE A 267 6.78 -0.88 -1.93
CA PHE A 267 8.02 -0.19 -2.24
C PHE A 267 9.01 -1.08 -3.01
N MET A 268 9.19 -2.34 -2.63
CA MET A 268 10.05 -3.29 -3.35
C MET A 268 9.54 -3.55 -4.76
N CYS A 269 8.23 -3.71 -4.93
CA CYS A 269 7.60 -3.95 -6.23
C CYS A 269 7.68 -2.72 -7.14
N PHE A 270 7.26 -1.53 -6.66
CA PHE A 270 7.09 -0.36 -7.54
C PHE A 270 8.19 0.70 -7.43
N GLY A 271 8.83 0.81 -6.27
CA GLY A 271 10.00 1.67 -6.06
C GLY A 271 11.29 0.99 -6.51
N LEU A 272 11.54 -0.23 -6.05
CA LEU A 272 12.76 -0.97 -6.42
C LEU A 272 12.62 -1.77 -7.73
N LYS A 273 11.39 -1.90 -8.26
CA LYS A 273 11.11 -2.65 -9.50
C LYS A 273 11.58 -4.10 -9.41
N ARG A 274 11.46 -4.72 -8.24
CA ARG A 274 11.73 -6.15 -8.06
C ARG A 274 10.60 -6.94 -8.68
N THR A 275 10.93 -7.97 -9.46
CA THR A 275 9.96 -8.65 -10.33
C THR A 275 9.23 -9.78 -9.63
N ASP A 276 9.70 -10.19 -8.45
CA ASP A 276 9.22 -11.38 -7.76
C ASP A 276 8.71 -11.11 -6.33
N VAL A 277 8.02 -9.98 -6.14
CA VAL A 277 7.35 -9.60 -4.89
C VAL A 277 5.88 -10.00 -4.96
N PHE A 278 5.35 -10.54 -3.86
CA PHE A 278 3.96 -11.00 -3.81
C PHE A 278 3.30 -10.68 -2.47
N SER A 279 2.32 -9.77 -2.49
CA SER A 279 1.65 -9.26 -1.28
C SER A 279 0.33 -9.98 -1.01
N THR A 280 0.40 -11.08 -0.26
CA THR A 280 -0.78 -11.86 0.12
C THR A 280 -1.71 -11.12 1.11
N GLY A 281 -1.18 -10.14 1.83
CA GLY A 281 -1.93 -9.29 2.76
C GLY A 281 -2.77 -8.19 2.09
N ASP A 282 -2.59 -7.95 0.79
CA ASP A 282 -3.35 -6.92 0.08
C ASP A 282 -4.76 -7.39 -0.27
N LEU A 283 -5.78 -6.69 0.24
CA LEU A 283 -7.17 -7.05 0.00
C LEU A 283 -7.61 -6.89 -1.46
N GLY A 284 -6.99 -5.98 -2.21
CA GLY A 284 -7.26 -5.79 -3.64
C GLY A 284 -6.73 -6.97 -4.46
N ILE A 285 -5.52 -7.43 -4.16
CA ILE A 285 -4.92 -8.62 -4.79
C ILE A 285 -5.68 -9.88 -4.39
N GLN A 286 -6.02 -10.06 -3.10
CA GLN A 286 -6.87 -11.15 -2.64
C GLN A 286 -8.19 -11.22 -3.42
N ARG A 287 -8.84 -10.06 -3.60
CA ARG A 287 -10.10 -9.94 -4.32
C ARG A 287 -9.92 -10.24 -5.81
N GLY A 288 -8.90 -9.67 -6.44
CA GLY A 288 -8.54 -9.93 -7.84
C GLY A 288 -8.26 -11.40 -8.12
N MET A 289 -7.48 -12.06 -7.27
CA MET A 289 -7.22 -13.50 -7.39
C MET A 289 -8.47 -14.33 -7.17
N ALA A 290 -9.32 -13.98 -6.20
CA ALA A 290 -10.59 -14.67 -5.99
C ALA A 290 -11.50 -14.56 -7.22
N ALA A 291 -11.60 -13.37 -7.82
CA ALA A 291 -12.32 -13.17 -9.07
C ALA A 291 -11.70 -13.96 -10.23
N HIS A 292 -10.36 -13.95 -10.35
CA HIS A 292 -9.61 -14.67 -11.40
C HIS A 292 -9.90 -16.17 -11.39
N VAL A 293 -9.98 -16.78 -10.20
CA VAL A 293 -10.33 -18.21 -10.07
C VAL A 293 -11.85 -18.47 -10.08
N GLY A 294 -12.66 -17.49 -10.50
CA GLY A 294 -14.10 -17.64 -10.71
C GLY A 294 -14.96 -17.56 -9.45
N ARG A 295 -14.46 -16.99 -8.34
CA ARG A 295 -15.28 -16.81 -7.13
C ARG A 295 -16.16 -15.58 -7.22
N ASP A 296 -17.39 -15.71 -6.70
CA ASP A 296 -18.30 -14.58 -6.51
C ASP A 296 -17.84 -13.69 -5.35
N VAL A 297 -16.98 -12.71 -5.66
CA VAL A 297 -16.43 -11.75 -4.70
C VAL A 297 -17.50 -10.91 -3.98
N GLY A 298 -18.70 -10.77 -4.56
CA GLY A 298 -19.82 -10.07 -3.93
C GLY A 298 -20.44 -10.83 -2.76
N LYS A 299 -20.31 -12.17 -2.77
CA LYS A 299 -20.79 -13.06 -1.71
C LYS A 299 -19.70 -13.44 -0.70
N LEU A 300 -18.43 -13.17 -0.99
CA LEU A 300 -17.31 -13.46 -0.09
C LEU A 300 -17.22 -12.42 1.03
N LYS A 301 -17.89 -12.70 2.16
CA LYS A 301 -17.63 -12.05 3.45
C LYS A 301 -17.02 -13.08 4.40
N GLY A 302 -15.91 -12.74 5.05
CA GLY A 302 -15.32 -13.62 6.04
C GLY A 302 -16.21 -13.76 7.28
N LYS A 303 -16.01 -14.84 8.04
CA LYS A 303 -16.69 -15.07 9.32
C LYS A 303 -16.41 -13.88 10.26
N GLY A 304 -17.46 -13.25 10.78
CA GLY A 304 -17.36 -12.09 11.66
C GLY A 304 -17.27 -10.72 10.96
N GLY A 305 -17.59 -10.63 9.67
CA GLY A 305 -17.66 -9.35 8.95
C GLY A 305 -16.30 -8.78 8.51
N LYS A 306 -15.21 -9.54 8.70
CA LYS A 306 -13.89 -9.22 8.15
C LYS A 306 -13.81 -9.72 6.71
N TRP A 307 -13.29 -8.88 5.80
CA TRP A 307 -13.10 -9.27 4.41
C TRP A 307 -11.85 -10.14 4.29
N LYS A 308 -12.02 -11.32 3.68
CA LYS A 308 -10.94 -12.24 3.31
C LYS A 308 -11.42 -13.01 2.10
N TYR A 309 -10.93 -12.63 0.91
CA TYR A 309 -11.41 -13.17 -0.36
C TYR A 309 -10.70 -14.47 -0.75
N MET A 310 -9.43 -14.59 -0.35
CA MET A 310 -8.59 -15.75 -0.57
C MET A 310 -7.67 -15.93 0.65
N SER A 311 -7.31 -17.18 0.96
CA SER A 311 -6.35 -17.44 2.04
C SER A 311 -4.92 -17.19 1.58
N GLU A 312 -4.03 -16.74 2.47
CA GLU A 312 -2.61 -16.51 2.14
C GLU A 312 -1.96 -17.76 1.55
N LYS A 313 -2.19 -18.93 2.16
CA LYS A 313 -1.71 -20.22 1.66
C LYS A 313 -2.15 -20.49 0.21
N GLU A 314 -3.43 -20.28 -0.07
CA GLU A 314 -3.97 -20.48 -1.42
C GLU A 314 -3.38 -19.47 -2.42
N MET A 315 -3.21 -18.21 -2.02
CA MET A 315 -2.56 -17.21 -2.86
C MET A 315 -1.11 -17.60 -3.17
N GLU A 316 -0.37 -18.11 -2.18
CA GLU A 316 1.01 -18.59 -2.36
C GLU A 316 1.07 -19.77 -3.33
N GLU A 317 0.19 -20.78 -3.16
CA GLU A 317 0.11 -21.94 -4.06
C GLU A 317 -0.18 -21.57 -5.51
N ILE A 318 -1.05 -20.58 -5.74
CA ILE A 318 -1.34 -20.06 -7.09
C ILE A 318 -0.16 -19.22 -7.59
N GLY A 319 0.31 -18.27 -6.77
CA GLY A 319 1.35 -17.31 -7.10
C GLY A 319 2.69 -17.95 -7.45
N GLU A 320 3.02 -19.10 -6.84
CA GLU A 320 4.28 -19.79 -7.05
C GLU A 320 4.50 -20.21 -8.52
N LYS A 321 3.41 -20.50 -9.25
CA LYS A 321 3.45 -20.86 -10.68
C LYS A 321 3.92 -19.72 -11.56
N PHE A 322 3.76 -18.47 -11.11
CA PHE A 322 4.10 -17.26 -11.85
C PHE A 322 5.50 -16.74 -11.51
N ARG A 323 6.31 -17.53 -10.79
CA ARG A 323 7.71 -17.19 -10.62
C ARG A 323 8.43 -17.23 -11.98
N PRO A 324 9.27 -16.21 -12.27
CA PRO A 324 9.78 -15.27 -11.30
C PRO A 324 9.20 -13.84 -11.47
N TYR A 325 7.96 -13.74 -11.96
CA TYR A 325 7.28 -12.49 -12.31
C TYR A 325 6.04 -12.25 -11.44
N ARG A 326 6.06 -12.69 -10.18
CA ARG A 326 4.93 -12.54 -9.26
C ARG A 326 4.52 -11.09 -9.04
N SER A 327 5.43 -10.12 -9.15
CA SER A 327 5.10 -8.69 -9.10
C SER A 327 4.17 -8.26 -10.24
N LEU A 328 4.39 -8.80 -11.44
CA LEU A 328 3.56 -8.49 -12.61
C LEU A 328 2.22 -9.20 -12.52
N PHE A 329 2.23 -10.49 -12.15
CA PHE A 329 1.00 -11.24 -11.87
C PHE A 329 0.12 -10.50 -10.86
N MET A 330 0.71 -10.11 -9.72
CA MET A 330 0.07 -9.32 -8.67
C MET A 330 -0.51 -7.99 -9.20
N TRP A 331 0.23 -7.28 -10.06
CA TRP A 331 -0.25 -6.03 -10.67
C TRP A 331 -1.50 -6.27 -11.54
N TYR A 332 -1.53 -7.35 -12.31
CA TYR A 332 -2.68 -7.73 -13.12
C TYR A 332 -3.88 -8.14 -12.25
N MET A 333 -3.68 -8.76 -11.09
CA MET A 333 -4.79 -9.10 -10.19
C MET A 333 -5.58 -7.87 -9.74
N TRP A 334 -4.94 -6.70 -9.55
CA TRP A 334 -5.69 -5.46 -9.30
C TRP A 334 -6.58 -5.01 -10.47
N ARG A 335 -6.35 -5.51 -11.68
CA ARG A 335 -7.08 -5.13 -12.90
C ARG A 335 -8.11 -6.16 -13.35
N VAL A 336 -8.19 -7.31 -12.68
CA VAL A 336 -9.11 -8.39 -13.06
C VAL A 336 -10.54 -7.89 -13.12
N GLU A 337 -10.95 -7.04 -12.20
CA GLU A 337 -12.33 -6.53 -12.17
C GLU A 337 -12.61 -5.39 -13.14
N ASP A 338 -11.58 -4.82 -13.75
CA ASP A 338 -11.78 -3.96 -14.91
C ASP A 338 -12.10 -4.82 -16.15
N VAL A 339 -11.99 -6.15 -16.08
CA VAL A 339 -12.26 -7.11 -17.16
C VAL A 339 -13.46 -7.98 -16.80
N ASP A 340 -14.50 -7.95 -17.64
CA ASP A 340 -15.58 -8.92 -17.52
C ASP A 340 -15.09 -10.30 -18.00
N VAL A 341 -14.55 -11.08 -17.08
CA VAL A 341 -14.02 -12.43 -17.31
C VAL A 341 -15.13 -13.48 -17.48
N THR A 342 -16.41 -13.10 -17.36
CA THR A 342 -17.52 -14.03 -17.65
C THR A 342 -17.63 -14.39 -19.13
N ALA A 343 -17.01 -13.61 -20.02
CA ALA A 343 -17.04 -13.84 -21.47
C ALA A 343 -16.07 -14.93 -21.98
N VAL A 344 -15.26 -15.58 -21.13
CA VAL A 344 -14.25 -16.57 -21.56
C VAL A 344 -14.66 -18.02 -21.20
N GLN A 345 -15.78 -18.23 -20.52
CA GLN A 345 -16.25 -19.57 -20.14
C GLN A 345 -17.23 -20.22 -21.13
N ASP A 346 -17.60 -19.53 -22.21
CA ASP A 346 -18.56 -20.02 -23.21
C ASP A 346 -17.96 -20.12 -24.63
N ASN A 347 -16.83 -20.80 -24.80
CA ASN A 347 -16.36 -21.21 -26.14
C ASN A 347 -15.61 -22.55 -26.14
#